data_AF-A0A7X3VY41-F1
#
_entry.id   AF-A0A7X3VY41-F1
#
_cell.length_a   1.000
_cell.length_b   1.000
_cell.length_c   1.000
_cell.angle_alpha   90.00
_cell.angle_beta   90.00
_cell.angle_gamma   90.00
#
_symmetry.space_group_name_H-M   'P 1'
#
loop_
_entity.id
_entity.type
_entity.pdbx_description
1 polymer ?
#
loop_
_entity_poly.entity_id
_entity_poly.type
_entity_poly.pdbx_seq_one_letter_code
_entity_poly.pdbx_strand_id
1 'polypeptide(L)'
;MTTFPRPIQAGNAGDGSPLVLGDENVIGDLFAGGSAVRVLDWDADGEPEVVVTGGNGDIYSYKFIGEIADGTPIVDRGLQWGEVSRSLHRNERDKGLVGAVVVAADFDGDGQIEVILSPRGFTQKSVTAISVENGPPAPRDERRTV
;
A
#
# COMPACT_ATOMS: atom_id res chain seq x y z
N MET A 1 14.63 14.48 2.93
CA MET A 1 13.41 14.10 2.18
C MET A 1 13.09 12.67 2.56
N THR A 2 11.87 12.36 2.97
CA THR A 2 11.44 10.97 3.19
C THR A 2 11.05 10.37 1.85
N THR A 3 11.83 9.42 1.35
CA THR A 3 11.58 8.70 0.11
C THR A 3 10.53 7.62 0.34
N PHE A 4 9.55 7.51 -0.55
CA PHE A 4 8.55 6.44 -0.56
C PHE A 4 8.80 5.51 -1.76
N PRO A 5 8.43 4.22 -1.69
CA PRO A 5 7.91 3.52 -0.51
C PRO A 5 8.94 3.44 0.63
N ARG A 6 8.49 3.30 1.88
CA ARG A 6 9.36 3.17 3.07
C ARG A 6 8.91 2.05 3.99
N PRO A 7 9.78 1.47 4.82
CA PRO A 7 9.35 0.56 5.89
C PRO A 7 8.29 1.22 6.78
N ILE A 8 7.25 0.46 7.13
CA ILE A 8 6.21 0.93 8.06
C ILE A 8 6.88 1.32 9.38
N GLN A 9 6.46 2.43 9.98
CA GLN A 9 7.13 2.97 11.17
C GLN A 9 6.66 2.30 12.47
N ALA A 10 5.57 1.54 12.44
CA ALA A 10 4.87 1.00 13.61
C ALA A 10 4.30 -0.42 13.38
N GLY A 11 3.71 -1.02 14.42
CA GLY A 11 2.85 -2.21 14.37
C GLY A 11 3.56 -3.56 14.18
N ASN A 12 4.32 -3.70 13.09
CA ASN A 12 5.04 -4.94 12.79
C ASN A 12 6.53 -4.78 13.07
N ALA A 13 7.04 -5.52 14.06
CA ALA A 13 8.47 -5.58 14.34
C ALA A 13 9.27 -6.20 13.17
N GLY A 14 8.61 -6.90 12.24
CA GLY A 14 9.25 -7.68 11.18
C GLY A 14 10.03 -8.87 11.74
N ASP A 15 9.67 -9.31 12.95
CA ASP A 15 10.27 -10.43 13.69
C ASP A 15 9.56 -11.76 13.44
N GLY A 16 8.54 -11.76 12.58
CA GLY A 16 7.73 -12.91 12.28
C GLY A 16 6.56 -13.16 13.25
N SER A 17 6.18 -12.16 14.05
CA SER A 17 4.90 -12.19 14.76
C SER A 17 3.69 -12.15 13.80
N PRO A 18 2.51 -12.65 14.22
CA PRO A 18 1.30 -12.61 13.40
C PRO A 18 0.95 -11.18 12.95
N LEU A 19 0.42 -11.06 11.73
CA LEU A 19 0.05 -9.78 11.14
C LEU A 19 -0.97 -9.02 12.01
N VAL A 20 -0.58 -7.84 12.50
CA VAL A 20 -1.51 -6.86 13.06
C VAL A 20 -1.69 -5.72 12.08
N LEU A 21 -2.93 -5.52 11.60
CA LEU A 21 -3.28 -4.43 10.70
C LEU A 21 -3.47 -3.14 11.51
N GLY A 22 -2.37 -2.40 11.69
CA GLY A 22 -2.32 -1.11 12.39
C GLY A 22 -1.77 -1.21 13.83
N ASP A 23 -1.18 -0.12 14.30
CA ASP A 23 -0.65 0.02 15.66
C ASP A 23 -1.52 0.96 16.50
N GLU A 24 -2.03 0.46 17.64
CA GLU A 24 -2.81 1.25 18.59
C GLU A 24 -2.02 2.42 19.21
N ASN A 25 -0.69 2.35 19.19
CA ASN A 25 0.20 3.37 19.74
C ASN A 25 0.60 4.42 18.71
N VAL A 26 0.26 4.22 17.43
CA VAL A 26 0.63 5.15 16.35
C VAL A 26 -0.60 5.66 15.64
N ILE A 27 -0.90 6.93 15.92
CA ILE A 27 -2.02 7.65 15.31
C ILE A 27 -1.89 7.64 13.79
N GLY A 28 -2.83 6.97 13.12
CA GLY A 28 -2.93 6.90 11.67
C GLY A 28 -2.19 5.72 11.03
N ASP A 29 -1.65 4.79 11.82
CA ASP A 29 -0.89 3.66 11.29
C ASP A 29 -1.76 2.74 10.44
N LEU A 30 -2.95 2.34 10.91
CA LEU A 30 -4.01 1.85 10.03
C LEU A 30 -5.35 1.83 10.78
N PHE A 31 -6.30 2.66 10.37
CA PHE A 31 -7.72 2.45 10.72
C PHE A 31 -8.40 1.79 9.52
N ALA A 32 -8.70 0.49 9.65
CA ALA A 32 -9.28 -0.29 8.56
C ALA A 32 -10.78 0.00 8.29
N GLY A 33 -11.37 0.97 9.00
CA GLY A 33 -12.76 1.36 8.81
C GLY A 33 -12.97 2.02 7.44
N GLY A 34 -13.47 1.25 6.47
CA GLY A 34 -13.64 1.65 5.06
C GLY A 34 -12.62 1.03 4.10
N SER A 35 -11.80 0.09 4.56
CA SER A 35 -10.60 -0.38 3.86
C SER A 35 -10.81 -1.49 2.84
N ALA A 36 -10.00 -1.45 1.79
CA ALA A 36 -9.80 -2.54 0.85
C ALA A 36 -8.57 -3.35 1.28
N VAL A 37 -8.74 -4.67 1.41
CA VAL A 37 -7.64 -5.65 1.49
C VAL A 37 -7.60 -6.40 0.16
N ARG A 38 -6.39 -6.66 -0.35
CA ARG A 38 -6.12 -7.42 -1.58
C ARG A 38 -4.98 -8.40 -1.31
N VAL A 39 -5.08 -9.59 -1.90
CA VAL A 39 -4.04 -10.63 -1.83
C VAL A 39 -3.75 -11.08 -3.26
N LEU A 40 -2.60 -10.68 -3.80
CA LEU A 40 -2.17 -10.85 -5.20
C LEU A 40 -0.64 -10.88 -5.23
N ASP A 41 -0.01 -11.38 -6.29
CA ASP A 41 1.45 -11.25 -6.48
C ASP A 41 1.76 -9.83 -7.02
N TRP A 42 2.18 -8.92 -6.13
CA TRP A 42 2.33 -7.50 -6.44
C TRP A 42 3.71 -7.14 -6.95
N ASP A 43 4.70 -8.00 -6.74
CA ASP A 43 6.06 -7.76 -7.22
C ASP A 43 6.55 -8.75 -8.26
N ALA A 44 5.66 -9.63 -8.72
CA ALA A 44 5.88 -10.63 -9.74
C ALA A 44 6.97 -11.66 -9.34
N ASP A 45 7.12 -11.92 -8.04
CA ASP A 45 8.05 -12.93 -7.53
C ASP A 45 7.44 -14.35 -7.48
N GLY A 46 6.15 -14.48 -7.81
CA GLY A 46 5.39 -15.72 -7.81
C GLY A 46 4.68 -16.03 -6.50
N GLU A 47 4.92 -15.25 -5.44
CA GLU A 47 4.25 -15.38 -4.15
C GLU A 47 3.28 -14.20 -3.93
N PRO A 48 2.10 -14.42 -3.32
CA PRO A 48 1.18 -13.33 -3.09
C PRO A 48 1.65 -12.41 -1.93
N GLU A 49 1.37 -11.12 -2.02
CA GLU A 49 1.43 -10.16 -0.92
C GLU A 49 0.04 -9.69 -0.48
N VAL A 50 -0.03 -9.20 0.76
CA VAL A 50 -1.20 -8.46 1.26
C VAL A 50 -1.01 -6.97 1.02
N VAL A 51 -1.93 -6.34 0.30
CA VAL A 51 -2.02 -4.88 0.19
C VAL A 51 -3.27 -4.38 0.88
N VAL A 52 -3.11 -3.39 1.75
CA VAL A 52 -4.18 -2.79 2.54
C VAL A 52 -4.21 -1.29 2.32
N THR A 53 -5.41 -0.79 2.00
CA THR A 53 -5.70 0.64 2.00
C THR A 53 -6.39 1.01 3.30
N GLY A 54 -5.89 2.00 4.05
CA GLY A 54 -6.56 2.57 5.22
C GLY A 54 -7.65 3.59 4.87
N GLY A 55 -8.63 3.80 5.76
CA GLY A 55 -9.74 4.74 5.54
C GLY A 55 -9.32 6.20 5.30
N ASN A 56 -8.11 6.59 5.71
CA ASN A 56 -7.55 7.92 5.46
C ASN A 56 -6.83 8.05 4.11
N GLY A 57 -6.58 6.93 3.42
CA GLY A 57 -5.90 6.87 2.13
C GLY A 57 -4.42 6.47 2.19
N ASP A 58 -3.90 6.04 3.34
CA ASP A 58 -2.57 5.42 3.38
C ASP A 58 -2.64 4.01 2.80
N ILE A 59 -1.58 3.60 2.09
CA ILE A 59 -1.50 2.27 1.45
C ILE A 59 -0.27 1.54 2.02
N TYR A 60 -0.49 0.29 2.40
CA TYR A 60 0.50 -0.60 2.99
C TYR A 60 0.56 -1.92 2.23
N SER A 61 1.75 -2.50 2.11
CA SER A 61 1.95 -3.85 1.56
C SER A 61 2.79 -4.71 2.51
N TYR A 62 2.54 -6.01 2.53
CA TYR A 62 3.22 -6.97 3.39
C TYR A 62 3.52 -8.26 2.62
N LYS A 63 4.74 -8.78 2.74
CA LYS A 63 5.16 -10.08 2.20
C LYS A 63 4.89 -11.19 3.20
N PHE A 64 4.39 -12.33 2.74
CA PHE A 64 4.38 -13.54 3.57
C PHE A 64 5.81 -14.06 3.73
N ILE A 65 6.22 -14.34 4.96
CA ILE A 65 7.58 -14.85 5.28
C ILE A 65 7.55 -16.17 6.04
N GLY A 66 6.36 -16.70 6.30
CA GLY A 66 6.17 -17.98 6.96
C GLY A 66 4.76 -18.15 7.50
N GLU A 67 4.60 -19.15 8.34
CA GLU A 67 3.37 -19.45 9.05
C GLU A 67 3.71 -20.01 10.44
N ILE A 68 2.84 -19.78 11.42
CA ILE A 68 2.90 -20.52 12.69
C ILE A 68 2.28 -21.91 12.52
N ALA A 69 2.37 -22.75 13.55
CA ALA A 69 2.02 -24.17 13.47
C ALA A 69 0.56 -24.48 13.06
N ASP A 70 -0.37 -23.53 13.19
CA ASP A 70 -1.77 -23.67 12.78
C ASP A 70 -2.05 -23.15 11.35
N GLY A 71 -1.02 -22.73 10.61
CA GLY A 71 -1.13 -22.16 9.27
C GLY A 71 -1.46 -20.67 9.25
N THR A 72 -1.51 -19.99 10.39
CA THR A 72 -1.70 -18.53 10.42
C THR A 72 -0.48 -17.84 9.78
N PRO A 73 -0.68 -16.98 8.76
CA PRO A 73 0.41 -16.37 8.04
C PRO A 73 1.19 -15.38 8.91
N ILE A 74 2.50 -15.43 8.72
CA ILE A 74 3.47 -14.48 9.25
C ILE A 74 3.87 -13.55 8.10
N VAL A 75 3.91 -12.26 8.36
CA VAL A 75 4.35 -11.27 7.37
C VAL A 75 5.60 -10.52 7.81
N ASP A 76 6.26 -9.88 6.85
CA ASP A 76 7.37 -8.99 7.10
C ASP A 76 6.93 -7.66 7.75
N ARG A 77 7.89 -6.73 7.89
CA ARG A 77 7.62 -5.38 8.41
C ARG A 77 6.64 -4.60 7.52
N GLY A 78 6.63 -4.89 6.22
CA GLY A 78 5.82 -4.21 5.23
C GLY A 78 6.34 -2.84 4.82
N LEU A 79 5.71 -2.29 3.79
CA LEU A 79 6.04 -1.02 3.17
C LEU A 79 4.83 -0.09 3.15
N GLN A 80 5.05 1.18 3.50
CA GLN A 80 4.13 2.29 3.29
C GLN A 80 4.41 2.93 1.93
N TRP A 81 3.40 3.03 1.07
CA TRP A 81 3.55 3.55 -0.30
C TRP A 81 3.50 5.08 -0.35
N GLY A 82 2.87 5.68 0.64
CA GLY A 82 2.71 7.12 0.77
C GLY A 82 2.15 7.52 2.12
N GLU A 83 2.21 8.81 2.41
CA GLU A 83 1.75 9.41 3.65
C GLU A 83 0.75 10.52 3.35
N VAL A 84 -0.44 10.37 3.90
CA VAL A 84 -1.53 11.33 3.75
C VAL A 84 -1.32 12.55 4.66
N SER A 85 -1.57 13.74 4.11
CA SER A 85 -1.66 14.97 4.88
C SER A 85 -2.76 14.90 5.94
N ARG A 86 -2.42 15.23 7.20
CA ARG A 86 -3.39 15.33 8.31
C ARG A 86 -4.49 16.39 8.09
N SER A 87 -4.31 17.28 7.12
CA SER A 87 -5.35 18.21 6.67
C SER A 87 -6.02 17.64 5.43
N LEU A 88 -7.22 17.08 5.58
CA LEU A 88 -7.93 16.39 4.48
C LEU A 88 -8.09 17.25 3.21
N HIS A 89 -8.20 18.57 3.33
CA HIS A 89 -8.32 19.48 2.19
C HIS A 89 -6.97 19.91 1.56
N ARG A 90 -5.84 19.44 2.10
CA ARG A 90 -4.48 19.80 1.64
C ARG A 90 -3.75 18.61 1.04
N ASN A 91 -4.29 18.08 -0.05
CA ASN A 91 -3.77 16.92 -0.76
C ASN A 91 -2.45 17.21 -1.51
N GLU A 92 -2.10 18.49 -1.70
CA GLU A 92 -0.79 18.92 -2.20
C GLU A 92 0.36 18.60 -1.23
N ARG A 93 0.04 18.25 0.03
CA ARG A 93 1.02 17.83 1.04
C ARG A 93 1.14 16.31 1.18
N ASP A 94 0.30 15.56 0.47
CA ASP A 94 0.43 14.11 0.44
C ASP A 94 1.74 13.74 -0.26
N LYS A 95 2.43 12.72 0.27
CA LYS A 95 3.70 12.23 -0.28
C LYS A 95 3.51 10.79 -0.74
N GLY A 96 4.23 10.37 -1.78
CA GLY A 96 4.10 9.00 -2.25
C GLY A 96 2.76 8.73 -2.93
N LEU A 97 2.41 7.45 -3.01
CA LEU A 97 1.12 6.98 -3.50
C LEU A 97 0.14 6.85 -2.33
N VAL A 98 -0.98 7.57 -2.42
CA VAL A 98 -2.05 7.60 -1.43
C VAL A 98 -3.40 7.49 -2.13
N GLY A 99 -4.41 7.03 -1.40
CA GLY A 99 -5.75 6.79 -1.90
C GLY A 99 -6.18 5.37 -1.57
N ALA A 100 -6.84 4.72 -2.51
CA ALA A 100 -7.36 3.37 -2.40
C ALA A 100 -7.11 2.58 -3.66
N VAL A 101 -6.68 1.33 -3.48
CA VAL A 101 -6.71 0.31 -4.54
C VAL A 101 -8.16 -0.04 -4.83
N VAL A 102 -8.69 0.42 -5.97
CA VAL A 102 -10.04 0.12 -6.41
C VAL A 102 -10.07 -1.26 -7.07
N VAL A 103 -9.17 -1.46 -8.02
CA VAL A 103 -8.97 -2.70 -8.78
C VAL A 103 -7.49 -3.00 -8.85
N ALA A 104 -7.15 -4.28 -8.78
CA ALA A 104 -5.83 -4.79 -9.09
C ALA A 104 -5.98 -6.09 -9.89
N ALA A 105 -5.47 -6.12 -11.12
CA ALA A 105 -5.43 -7.29 -11.99
C ALA A 105 -4.46 -7.05 -13.16
N ASP A 106 -4.05 -8.13 -13.81
CA ASP A 106 -3.34 -8.08 -15.10
C ASP A 106 -4.33 -7.62 -16.20
N PHE A 107 -4.24 -6.35 -16.59
CA PHE A 107 -5.16 -5.73 -17.54
C PHE A 107 -4.74 -5.95 -18.99
N ASP A 108 -3.44 -6.14 -19.26
CA ASP A 108 -2.89 -6.22 -20.61
C ASP A 108 -2.37 -7.61 -21.01
N GLY A 109 -2.36 -8.56 -20.06
CA GLY A 109 -2.02 -9.96 -20.26
C GLY A 109 -0.52 -10.25 -20.20
N ASP A 110 0.29 -9.36 -19.64
CA ASP A 110 1.75 -9.52 -19.55
C ASP A 110 2.21 -10.31 -18.31
N GLY A 111 1.29 -10.65 -17.41
CA GLY A 111 1.54 -11.37 -16.18
C GLY A 111 1.92 -10.48 -14.98
N GLN A 112 2.00 -9.16 -15.17
CA GLN A 112 2.18 -8.19 -14.10
C GLN A 112 0.82 -7.64 -13.66
N ILE A 113 0.77 -7.11 -12.43
CA ILE A 113 -0.46 -6.53 -11.91
C ILE A 113 -0.53 -5.04 -12.25
N GLU A 114 -1.66 -4.62 -12.81
CA GLU A 114 -2.04 -3.21 -12.89
C GLU A 114 -3.06 -2.85 -11.83
N VAL A 115 -3.06 -1.58 -11.44
CA VAL A 115 -3.79 -1.06 -10.31
C VAL A 115 -4.49 0.22 -10.71
N ILE A 116 -5.79 0.31 -10.41
CA ILE A 116 -6.51 1.58 -10.43
C ILE A 116 -6.53 2.13 -9.01
N LEU A 117 -5.80 3.23 -8.81
CA LEU A 117 -5.80 4.00 -7.57
C LEU A 117 -6.84 5.12 -7.64
N SER A 118 -7.85 5.06 -6.77
CA SER A 118 -8.69 6.21 -6.49
C SER A 118 -8.00 7.05 -5.42
N PRO A 119 -7.87 8.37 -5.59
CA PRO A 119 -7.32 9.21 -4.56
C PRO A 119 -8.31 9.31 -3.38
N ARG A 120 -7.80 9.71 -2.20
CA ARG A 120 -8.61 9.90 -0.98
C ARG A 120 -9.66 11.00 -1.12
N GLY A 121 -10.65 11.03 -0.23
CA GLY A 121 -11.66 12.11 -0.19
C GLY A 121 -11.04 13.51 -0.06
N PHE A 122 -11.73 14.52 -0.61
CA PHE A 122 -11.32 15.93 -0.63
C PHE A 122 -10.00 16.22 -1.37
N THR A 123 -9.75 15.48 -2.45
CA THR A 123 -8.57 15.62 -3.31
C THR A 123 -8.89 16.30 -4.65
N GLN A 124 -7.89 16.95 -5.24
CA GLN A 124 -7.86 17.37 -6.65
C GLN A 124 -7.08 16.39 -7.56
N LYS A 125 -6.50 15.32 -6.99
CA LYS A 125 -5.76 14.31 -7.77
C LYS A 125 -6.73 13.48 -8.62
N SER A 126 -6.24 12.96 -9.74
CA SER A 126 -7.03 12.09 -10.64
C SER A 126 -6.98 10.63 -10.20
N VAL A 127 -8.01 9.86 -10.58
CA VAL A 127 -7.93 8.39 -10.58
C VAL A 127 -6.82 7.99 -11.56
N THR A 128 -5.91 7.12 -11.13
CA THR A 128 -4.71 6.77 -11.90
C THR A 128 -4.61 5.26 -12.06
N ALA A 129 -4.35 4.79 -13.28
CA ALA A 129 -3.94 3.42 -13.54
C ALA A 129 -2.40 3.35 -13.54
N ILE A 130 -1.82 2.38 -12.82
CA ILE A 130 -0.38 2.16 -12.74
C ILE A 130 -0.07 0.66 -12.80
N SER A 131 1.05 0.29 -13.42
CA SER A 131 1.63 -1.05 -13.27
C SER A 131 2.54 -1.08 -12.05
N VAL A 132 2.51 -2.18 -11.30
CA VAL A 132 3.35 -2.48 -10.14
C VAL A 132 4.35 -3.55 -10.52
N GLU A 133 5.40 -3.11 -11.20
CA GLU A 133 6.55 -3.95 -11.55
C GLU A 133 7.58 -3.88 -10.41
N ASN A 134 7.95 -5.03 -9.82
CA ASN A 134 8.87 -5.14 -8.68
C ASN A 134 8.38 -4.47 -7.38
N GLY A 135 7.07 -4.51 -7.13
CA GLY A 135 6.47 -4.15 -5.85
C GLY A 135 6.00 -2.69 -5.78
N PRO A 136 5.94 -2.10 -4.57
CA PRO A 136 5.35 -0.78 -4.39
C PRO A 136 6.03 0.29 -5.26
N PRO A 137 5.27 1.03 -6.10
CA PRO A 137 5.90 1.95 -7.03
C PRO A 137 6.46 3.17 -6.30
N ALA A 138 7.62 3.65 -6.75
CA ALA A 138 8.07 4.98 -6.36
C ALA A 138 7.07 6.05 -6.84
N PRO A 139 6.83 7.12 -6.06
CA PRO A 139 6.00 8.23 -6.52
C PRO A 139 6.53 8.78 -7.84
N ARG A 140 5.69 8.76 -8.87
CA ARG A 140 5.95 9.41 -10.14
C ARG A 140 5.53 10.87 -10.00
N ASP A 141 6.43 11.72 -9.52
CA ASP A 141 6.21 13.17 -9.60
C ASP A 141 6.14 13.54 -11.10
N GLU A 142 4.95 13.96 -11.51
CA GLU A 142 4.52 14.51 -12.81
C GLU A 142 5.26 14.05 -14.09
N ARG A 143 4.50 13.32 -14.93
CA ARG A 143 4.63 13.16 -16.38
C ARG A 143 6.05 12.87 -16.89
N ARG A 144 6.33 11.59 -17.14
CA ARG A 144 7.15 11.24 -18.30
C ARG A 144 6.35 11.64 -19.55
N THR A 145 6.61 12.84 -20.06
CA THR A 145 6.34 13.17 -21.46
C THR A 145 7.15 12.19 -22.28
N VAL A 146 6.45 11.31 -23.01
CA VAL A 146 7.05 10.53 -24.10
C VAL A 146 7.14 11.45 -25.32
#